data_AF-A0A452RYU9-F1
#
_entry.id   AF-A0A452RYU9-F1
#
_cell.length_a   1.000
_cell.length_b   1.000
_cell.length_c   1.000
_cell.angle_alpha   90.00
_cell.angle_beta   90.00
_cell.angle_gamma   90.00
#
_symmetry.space_group_name_H-M   'P 1'
#
loop_
_entity.id
_entity.type
_entity.pdbx_description
1 polymer ?
#
loop_
_entity_poly.entity_id
_entity_poly.type
_entity_poly.pdbx_seq_one_letter_code
_entity_poly.pdbx_strand_id
1 'polypeptide(L)'
;NSYLKELKFTSLSNFIQVTCPGVVLKDKEDIYLSICVFGQYKKTQCVPANFPLVFNARMVFEKVFPEAVDPGDVVAQLECKFLTFNSWF
;
A
#
# COMPACT_ATOMS: atom_id res chain seq x y z
N ASN A 1 3.25 25.11 27.73
CA ASN A 1 4.01 23.98 27.14
C ASN A 1 3.01 23.07 26.44
N SER A 2 2.59 23.45 25.23
CA SER A 2 1.53 22.77 24.49
C SER A 2 2.15 21.71 23.60
N TYR A 3 2.16 20.47 24.08
CA TYR A 3 2.48 19.29 23.27
C TYR A 3 1.49 19.24 22.10
N LEU A 4 1.97 19.50 20.88
CA LEU A 4 1.18 19.26 19.68
C LEU A 4 0.86 17.76 19.65
N LYS A 5 -0.42 17.42 19.74
CA LYS A 5 -0.89 16.03 19.60
C LYS A 5 -0.97 15.76 18.11
N GLU A 6 -0.07 14.93 17.61
CA GLU A 6 -0.11 14.44 16.24
C GLU A 6 -0.78 13.06 16.22
N LEU A 7 -1.54 12.78 15.17
CA LEU A 7 -2.12 11.45 14.96
C LEU A 7 -1.27 10.62 14.01
N LYS A 8 -1.00 9.38 14.41
CA LYS A 8 -0.28 8.39 13.60
C LYS A 8 -1.25 7.32 13.10
N PHE A 9 -1.31 7.14 11.79
CA PHE A 9 -2.05 6.07 11.15
C PHE A 9 -1.11 4.95 10.72
N THR A 10 -1.51 3.70 10.96
CA THR A 10 -0.74 2.51 10.59
C THR A 10 -1.60 1.59 9.71
N SER A 11 -1.18 1.38 8.47
CA SER A 11 -1.80 0.41 7.56
C SER A 11 -1.03 -0.91 7.60
N LEU A 12 -1.77 -2.00 7.82
CA LEU A 12 -1.24 -3.36 7.74
C LEU A 12 -1.75 -4.03 6.48
N SER A 13 -0.86 -4.51 5.63
CA SER A 13 -1.24 -5.22 4.41
C SER A 13 -0.51 -6.57 4.33
N ASN A 14 -1.29 -7.63 4.16
CA ASN A 14 -0.79 -8.99 4.02
C ASN A 14 -1.02 -9.47 2.58
N PHE A 15 0.06 -9.84 1.89
CA PHE A 15 0.04 -10.36 0.52
C PHE A 15 0.48 -11.81 0.56
N ILE A 16 -0.49 -12.73 0.47
CA ILE A 16 -0.23 -14.17 0.53
C ILE A 16 0.15 -14.69 -0.85
N GLN A 17 -0.75 -14.54 -1.81
CA GLN A 17 -0.53 -15.02 -3.18
C GLN A 17 -1.34 -14.24 -4.22
N VAL A 18 -0.89 -14.32 -5.47
CA VAL A 18 -1.66 -13.89 -6.65
C VAL A 18 -1.88 -15.11 -7.54
N THR A 19 -3.14 -15.38 -7.88
CA THR A 19 -3.55 -16.47 -8.77
C THR A 19 -4.11 -15.90 -10.05
N CYS A 20 -3.69 -16.42 -11.21
CA CYS A 20 -4.28 -16.06 -12.50
C CYS A 20 -4.38 -17.31 -13.40
N PRO A 21 -5.52 -18.02 -13.37
CA PRO A 21 -5.72 -19.22 -14.19
C PRO A 21 -5.64 -18.91 -15.68
N GLY A 22 -4.99 -19.79 -16.45
CA GLY A 22 -4.90 -19.66 -17.92
C GLY A 22 -3.87 -18.65 -18.43
N VAL A 23 -3.12 -17.99 -17.54
CA VAL A 23 -2.05 -17.06 -17.92
C VAL A 23 -0.69 -17.72 -17.73
N VAL A 24 0.14 -17.63 -18.77
CA VAL A 24 1.56 -17.99 -18.72
C VAL A 24 2.36 -16.71 -18.83
N LEU A 25 3.21 -16.46 -17.82
CA LEU A 25 4.13 -15.33 -17.84
C LEU A 25 5.23 -15.65 -18.86
N LYS A 26 5.36 -14.77 -19.87
CA LYS A 26 6.28 -14.98 -21.00
C LYS A 26 7.73 -14.89 -20.56
N ASP A 27 8.01 -13.97 -19.64
CA ASP A 27 9.31 -13.78 -19.04
C ASP A 27 9.42 -14.68 -17.82
N LYS A 28 10.46 -15.52 -17.80
CA LYS A 28 10.75 -16.43 -16.69
C LYS A 28 11.58 -15.79 -15.59
N GLU A 29 11.72 -14.46 -15.61
CA GLU A 29 12.42 -13.71 -14.57
C GLU A 29 11.58 -13.68 -13.29
N ASP A 30 12.26 -13.58 -12.15
CA ASP A 30 11.54 -13.48 -10.88
C ASP A 30 10.77 -12.16 -10.77
N ILE A 31 9.56 -12.23 -10.22
CA ILE A 31 8.61 -11.11 -10.11
C ILE A 31 8.48 -10.69 -8.65
N TYR A 32 8.25 -9.40 -8.41
CA TYR A 32 7.92 -8.87 -7.08
C TYR A 32 6.69 -7.96 -7.15
N LEU A 33 6.02 -7.75 -6.01
CA LEU A 33 4.99 -6.71 -5.88
C LEU A 33 5.63 -5.42 -5.37
N SER A 34 5.28 -4.30 -6.01
CA SER A 34 5.59 -2.95 -5.53
C SER A 34 4.30 -2.28 -5.10
N ILE A 35 4.22 -1.87 -3.85
CA ILE A 35 3.00 -1.34 -3.23
C ILE A 35 3.28 0.07 -2.75
N CYS A 36 2.38 0.99 -3.08
CA CYS A 36 2.43 2.37 -2.64
C CYS A 36 1.26 2.67 -1.70
N VAL A 37 1.56 3.09 -0.47
CA VAL A 37 0.57 3.55 0.50
C VAL A 37 1.08 4.85 1.12
N PHE A 38 0.25 5.90 1.12
CA PHE A 38 0.64 7.24 1.59
C PHE A 38 1.92 7.81 0.94
N GLY A 39 2.21 7.43 -0.31
CA GLY A 39 3.44 7.82 -1.01
C GLY A 39 4.68 7.02 -0.61
N GLN A 40 4.57 6.08 0.33
CA GLN A 40 5.63 5.16 0.69
C GLN A 40 5.59 3.93 -0.20
N TYR A 41 6.70 3.62 -0.84
CA TYR A 41 6.86 2.44 -1.68
C TYR A 41 7.53 1.32 -0.91
N LYS A 42 6.93 0.13 -0.92
CA LYS A 42 7.53 -1.10 -0.40
C LYS A 42 7.42 -2.22 -1.41
N LYS A 43 8.41 -3.10 -1.42
CA LYS A 43 8.52 -4.21 -2.37
C LYS A 43 8.59 -5.53 -1.64
N THR A 44 8.04 -6.59 -2.23
CA THR A 44 8.29 -7.97 -1.77
C THR A 44 9.66 -8.44 -2.22
N GLN A 45 10.09 -9.60 -1.71
CA GLN A 45 11.13 -10.37 -2.38
C GLN A 45 10.65 -10.82 -3.76
N CYS A 46 11.60 -11.10 -4.65
CA CYS A 46 11.28 -11.68 -5.95
C CYS A 46 10.90 -13.15 -5.76
N VAL A 47 9.93 -13.62 -6.55
CA VAL A 47 9.42 -14.99 -6.56
C VAL A 47 9.35 -15.49 -7.99
N PRO A 48 9.44 -16.82 -8.21
CA PRO A 48 9.34 -17.38 -9.56
C PRO A 48 8.06 -16.94 -10.27
N ALA A 49 8.17 -16.62 -11.57
CA ALA A 49 7.06 -16.23 -12.45
C ALA A 49 6.14 -17.41 -12.85
N ASN A 50 5.71 -18.20 -11.87
CA ASN A 50 4.71 -19.26 -12.06
C ASN A 50 3.53 -19.04 -11.12
N PHE A 51 2.31 -19.19 -11.64
CA PHE A 51 1.11 -19.05 -10.83
C PHE A 51 0.87 -20.33 -10.01
N PRO A 52 0.44 -20.21 -8.74
CA PRO A 52 0.25 -18.96 -7.99
C PRO A 52 1.58 -18.30 -7.58
N LEU A 53 1.67 -16.96 -7.71
CA LEU A 53 2.80 -16.19 -7.21
C LEU A 53 2.66 -16.07 -5.70
N VAL A 54 3.49 -16.78 -4.92
CA VAL A 54 3.39 -16.82 -3.45
C VAL A 54 4.40 -15.85 -2.84
N PHE A 55 3.91 -14.77 -2.22
CA PHE A 55 4.77 -13.72 -1.64
C PHE A 55 4.92 -13.83 -0.12
N ASN A 56 3.89 -14.31 0.59
CA ASN A 56 3.84 -14.41 2.06
C ASN A 56 4.40 -13.16 2.78
N ALA A 57 4.08 -11.98 2.24
CA ALA A 57 4.68 -10.73 2.66
C ALA A 57 3.72 -9.92 3.53
N ARG A 58 4.26 -9.38 4.63
CA ARG A 58 3.56 -8.40 5.47
C ARG A 58 4.24 -7.05 5.34
N MET A 59 3.45 -6.03 5.04
CA MET A 59 3.93 -4.66 4.94
C MET A 59 3.18 -3.78 5.94
N VAL A 60 3.95 -2.89 6.58
CA VAL A 60 3.42 -1.89 7.53
C VAL A 60 3.74 -0.52 6.97
N PHE A 61 2.72 0.32 6.77
CA PHE A 61 2.90 1.69 6.31
C PHE A 61 2.43 2.64 7.38
N GLU A 62 3.23 3.68 7.64
CA GLU A 62 2.96 4.62 8.71
C GLU A 62 2.88 6.04 8.15
N LYS A 63 1.81 6.75 8.47
CA LYS A 63 1.67 8.16 8.11
C LYS A 63 1.34 8.96 9.36
N VAL A 64 2.17 9.96 9.62
CA VAL A 64 1.90 10.97 10.65
C VAL A 64 1.14 12.11 9.99
N PHE A 65 0.14 12.62 10.71
CA PHE A 65 -0.68 13.76 10.35
C PHE A 65 -0.43 14.86 11.39
N PRO A 66 0.57 15.74 11.18
CA PRO A 66 1.02 16.71 12.19
C PRO A 66 -0.06 17.72 12.58
N GLU A 67 -1.00 18.01 11.67
CA GLU A 67 -2.08 18.99 11.86
C GLU A 67 -3.40 18.35 12.31
N ALA A 68 -3.46 17.02 12.35
CA ALA A 68 -4.67 16.31 12.76
C ALA A 68 -4.69 16.18 14.29
N VAL A 69 -5.71 16.78 14.90
CA VAL A 69 -5.92 16.72 16.36
C VAL A 69 -7.07 15.76 16.69
N ASP A 70 -8.02 15.58 15.76
CA ASP A 70 -9.11 14.63 15.85
C ASP A 70 -9.01 13.54 14.76
N PRO A 71 -9.43 12.29 15.01
CA PRO A 71 -9.46 11.25 13.99
C PRO A 71 -10.26 11.61 12.74
N GLY A 72 -11.28 12.48 12.84
CA GLY A 72 -12.03 13.01 11.71
C GLY A 72 -11.17 13.81 10.72
N ASP A 73 -10.15 14.53 11.21
CA ASP A 73 -9.20 15.26 10.36
C ASP A 73 -8.38 14.29 9.49
N VAL A 74 -8.01 13.14 10.06
CA VAL A 74 -7.31 12.08 9.34
C VAL A 74 -8.22 11.48 8.26
N VAL A 75 -9.49 11.20 8.58
CA VAL A 75 -10.46 10.66 7.61
C VAL A 75 -10.68 11.63 6.46
N ALA A 76 -10.88 12.93 6.72
CA ALA A 76 -11.06 13.93 5.67
C ALA A 76 -9.85 14.01 4.72
N GLN A 77 -8.62 13.94 5.26
CA GLN A 77 -7.40 13.92 4.45
C GLN A 77 -7.22 12.64 3.63
N LEU A 78 -7.74 11.50 4.12
CA LEU A 78 -7.76 10.24 3.38
C LEU A 78 -8.79 10.28 2.24
N GLU A 79 -10.02 10.71 2.52
CA GLU A 79 -11.12 10.78 1.55
C GLU A 79 -10.85 11.75 0.40
N CYS A 80 -10.26 12.93 0.70
CA CYS A 80 -9.90 13.92 -0.31
C CYS A 80 -8.96 13.34 -1.40
N LYS A 81 -8.12 12.35 -1.05
CA LYS A 81 -7.21 11.70 -2.00
C LYS A 81 -7.86 10.62 -2.86
N PHE A 82 -8.97 10.02 -2.43
CA PHE A 82 -9.74 9.09 -3.28
C PHE A 82 -10.55 9.84 -4.35
N LEU A 83 -10.95 11.08 -4.07
CA LEU A 83 -11.69 11.93 -5.01
C LEU A 83 -10.81 12.55 -6.12
N THR A 84 -9.47 12.47 -6.00
CA THR A 84 -8.55 12.91 -7.06
C THR A 84 -8.35 11.85 -8.16
N PHE A 85 -9.06 10.72 -8.13
CA PHE A 85 -9.07 9.75 -9.21
C PHE A 85 -10.24 10.02 -10.16
N ASN A 86 -10.23 11.14 -10.89
CA ASN A 86 -11.01 11.37 -12.12
C ASN A 86 -10.53 12.67 -12.79
N SER A 87 -10.25 12.60 -14.10
CA SER A 87 -9.51 13.56 -14.93
C SER A 87 -8.00 13.41 -14.70
N TRP A 88 -7.26 12.67 -15.52
CA TRP A 88 -7.15 12.77 -16.96
C TRP A 88 -7.13 11.39 -17.65
N PHE A 89 -8.19 11.09 -18.40
CA PHE A 89 -8.15 10.33 -19.66
C PHE A 89 -8.96 11.14 -20.68
#